data_AF-A0A5C8QGX5-F1
#
_entry.id   AF-A0A5C8QGX5-F1
#
_cell.length_a   1.000
_cell.length_b   1.000
_cell.length_c   1.000
_cell.angle_alpha   90.00
_cell.angle_beta   90.00
_cell.angle_gamma   90.00
#
_symmetry.space_group_name_H-M   'P 1'
#
loop_
_entity.id
_entity.type
_entity.pdbx_description
1 polymer ?
#
loop_
_entity_poly.entity_id
_entity_poly.type
_entity_poly.pdbx_seq_one_letter_code
_entity_poly.pdbx_strand_id
1 'polypeptide(L)'
;MPPTEDVGTTITTAPPPAPLGEHLRSPSLGAAMLVQQEALHAAREFLRSRGFVELLPPLVGPVTDPGGRGAKALDVDYYGEPYKLMTSAILYKQASLRGFPKLFYIAPNLRVEPPETRHTGRHLVEFHQIDVEMAGASRADVMEIAAGLLRHVTARVWETLPEVLAGLGRDPLAFAELLTGKFDACTHAEAVGRLRGHGHAQSADAEIDWTGEEALSHEADRPFFITDYPKGSRGFYDREDPDRPGVLRNFDLIAHGGFGELVSGSERESDYATVVTRMRESGENPAKYEWYLAMAREGIPASAGFGMGVQRLVRFLTGLDALWQVSAYPKLPGVIAP
;
A
#
# COMPACT_ATOMS: atom_id res chain seq x y z
N MET A 1 27.11 4.88 -39.16
CA MET A 1 26.37 5.09 -37.90
C MET A 1 26.97 4.16 -36.86
N PRO A 2 27.54 4.67 -35.77
CA PRO A 2 27.96 3.82 -34.68
C PRO A 2 26.72 3.24 -33.98
N PRO A 3 26.79 2.01 -33.44
CA PRO A 3 25.69 1.43 -32.70
C PRO A 3 25.46 2.22 -31.41
N THR A 4 24.19 2.52 -31.15
CA THR A 4 23.71 3.09 -29.90
C THR A 4 24.00 2.12 -28.76
N GLU A 5 24.84 2.54 -27.82
CA GLU A 5 25.04 1.85 -26.55
C GLU A 5 23.71 1.86 -25.78
N ASP A 6 23.24 0.65 -25.50
CA ASP A 6 22.13 0.38 -24.61
C ASP A 6 22.58 0.79 -23.20
N VAL A 7 22.10 1.94 -22.71
CA VAL A 7 22.30 2.36 -21.32
C VAL A 7 21.37 1.49 -20.48
N GLY A 8 21.79 0.24 -20.28
CA GLY A 8 21.16 -0.67 -19.34
C GLY A 8 21.30 -0.07 -17.94
N THR A 9 20.22 0.48 -17.43
CA THR A 9 20.08 0.78 -16.01
C THR A 9 20.28 -0.53 -15.25
N THR A 10 21.45 -0.71 -14.64
CA THR A 10 21.71 -1.82 -13.73
C THR A 10 20.75 -1.69 -12.55
N ILE A 11 19.60 -2.35 -12.64
CA ILE A 11 18.71 -2.58 -11.49
C ILE A 11 19.57 -3.34 -10.49
N THR A 12 19.98 -2.67 -9.42
CA THR A 12 20.77 -3.30 -8.36
C THR A 12 19.84 -4.25 -7.64
N THR A 13 19.79 -5.50 -8.09
CA THR A 13 18.97 -6.53 -7.44
C THR A 13 19.54 -6.76 -6.05
N ALA A 14 18.74 -6.51 -5.02
CA ALA A 14 19.15 -6.79 -3.64
C ALA A 14 19.55 -8.27 -3.51
N PRO A 15 20.61 -8.58 -2.73
CA PRO A 15 21.03 -9.96 -2.56
C PRO A 15 19.88 -10.80 -1.97
N PRO A 16 19.85 -12.11 -2.24
CA PRO A 16 18.86 -12.98 -1.62
C PRO A 16 19.06 -13.03 -0.09
N PRO A 17 18.01 -13.37 0.68
CA PRO A 17 18.13 -13.54 2.12
C PRO A 17 19.21 -14.55 2.49
N ALA A 18 19.97 -14.23 3.53
CA ALA A 18 20.86 -15.19 4.17
C ALA A 18 20.06 -16.36 4.76
N PRO A 19 20.69 -17.51 5.06
CA PRO A 19 20.04 -18.59 5.82
C PRO A 19 19.33 -18.05 7.06
N LEU A 20 18.15 -18.57 7.39
CA LEU A 20 17.26 -17.99 8.42
C LEU A 20 17.98 -17.69 9.75
N GLY A 21 18.83 -18.61 10.23
CA GLY A 21 19.57 -18.41 11.47
C GLY A 21 20.63 -17.29 11.41
N GLU A 22 21.16 -16.97 10.24
CA GLU A 22 22.05 -15.82 10.01
C GLU A 22 21.24 -14.53 9.84
N HIS A 23 20.14 -14.59 9.08
CA HIS A 23 19.22 -13.47 8.91
C HIS A 23 18.70 -12.96 10.27
N LEU A 24 18.21 -13.86 11.12
CA LEU A 24 17.68 -13.53 12.46
C LEU A 24 18.74 -12.95 13.41
N ARG A 25 20.03 -13.19 13.16
CA ARG A 25 21.15 -12.62 13.95
C ARG A 25 21.77 -11.39 13.30
N SER A 26 21.29 -10.99 12.13
CA SER A 26 21.81 -9.83 11.41
C SER A 26 21.53 -8.54 12.19
N PRO A 27 22.55 -7.70 12.45
CA PRO A 27 22.34 -6.40 13.10
C PRO A 27 21.34 -5.51 12.35
N SER A 28 21.35 -5.56 11.02
CA SER A 28 20.42 -4.79 10.17
C SER A 28 18.96 -5.21 10.37
N LEU A 29 18.68 -6.52 10.46
CA LEU A 29 17.33 -7.00 10.77
C LEU A 29 16.93 -6.61 12.20
N GLY A 30 17.83 -6.76 13.17
CA GLY A 30 17.57 -6.34 14.55
C GLY A 30 17.15 -4.87 14.63
N ALA A 31 17.89 -3.99 13.96
CA ALA A 31 17.55 -2.58 13.83
C ALA A 31 16.18 -2.36 13.15
N ALA A 32 15.92 -3.07 12.05
CA ALA A 32 14.64 -2.98 11.35
C ALA A 32 13.45 -3.42 12.22
N MET A 33 13.61 -4.46 13.05
CA MET A 33 12.55 -4.92 13.97
C MET A 33 12.27 -3.92 15.09
N LEU A 34 13.29 -3.22 15.60
CA LEU A 34 13.11 -2.12 16.54
C LEU A 34 12.35 -0.94 15.89
N VAL A 35 12.72 -0.57 14.67
CA VAL A 35 12.01 0.47 13.90
C VAL A 35 10.56 0.05 13.61
N GLN A 36 10.32 -1.21 13.24
CA GLN A 36 8.97 -1.75 13.04
C GLN A 36 8.12 -1.65 14.31
N GLN A 37 8.68 -2.05 15.46
CA GLN A 37 8.01 -1.98 16.74
C GLN A 37 7.57 -0.54 17.05
N GLU A 38 8.49 0.42 16.95
CA GLU A 38 8.19 1.82 17.23
C GLU A 38 7.22 2.42 16.22
N ALA A 39 7.36 2.09 14.92
CA ALA A 39 6.47 2.56 13.88
C ALA A 39 5.01 2.11 14.11
N LEU A 40 4.80 0.85 14.49
CA LEU A 40 3.48 0.33 14.82
C LEU A 40 2.93 0.91 16.13
N HIS A 41 3.78 1.18 17.11
CA HIS A 41 3.38 1.86 18.34
C HIS A 41 2.88 3.28 18.05
N ALA A 42 3.69 4.07 17.33
CA ALA A 42 3.36 5.43 16.92
C ALA A 42 2.11 5.49 16.01
N ALA A 43 1.95 4.52 15.11
CA ALA A 43 0.76 4.46 14.26
C ALA A 43 -0.53 4.29 15.09
N ARG A 44 -0.51 3.38 16.08
CA ARG A 44 -1.64 3.19 17.00
C ARG A 44 -1.90 4.43 17.82
N GLU A 45 -0.87 5.08 18.35
CA GLU A 45 -0.99 6.34 19.10
C GLU A 45 -1.67 7.43 18.24
N PHE A 46 -1.18 7.65 17.02
CA PHE A 46 -1.71 8.64 16.10
C PHE A 46 -3.18 8.43 15.74
N LEU A 47 -3.55 7.19 15.42
CA LEU A 47 -4.91 6.84 15.00
C LEU A 47 -5.87 6.90 16.19
N ARG A 48 -5.48 6.36 17.34
CA ARG A 48 -6.32 6.38 18.55
C ARG A 48 -6.55 7.80 19.06
N SER A 49 -5.54 8.66 19.04
CA SER A 49 -5.71 10.09 19.41
C SER A 49 -6.65 10.85 18.49
N ARG A 50 -6.93 10.33 17.28
CA ARG A 50 -7.90 10.87 16.31
C ARG A 50 -9.27 10.16 16.35
N GLY A 51 -9.51 9.35 17.37
CA GLY A 51 -10.78 8.67 17.59
C GLY A 51 -11.01 7.44 16.71
N PHE A 52 -9.96 6.89 16.09
CA PHE A 52 -10.08 5.61 15.39
C PHE A 52 -10.09 4.44 16.39
N VAL A 53 -10.93 3.45 16.13
CA VAL A 53 -11.01 2.20 16.89
C VAL A 53 -10.17 1.12 16.20
N GLU A 54 -9.24 0.51 16.93
CA GLU A 54 -8.52 -0.68 16.44
C GLU A 54 -9.45 -1.88 16.50
N LEU A 55 -9.58 -2.57 15.37
CA LEU A 55 -10.32 -3.80 15.24
C LEU A 55 -9.36 -4.91 14.75
N LEU A 56 -9.72 -6.17 14.99
CA LEU A 56 -8.96 -7.30 14.47
C LEU A 56 -9.57 -7.76 13.14
N PRO A 57 -8.81 -7.76 12.03
CA PRO A 57 -9.35 -8.15 10.73
C PRO A 57 -9.55 -9.66 10.64
N PRO A 58 -10.53 -10.12 9.84
CA PRO A 58 -10.62 -11.53 9.48
C PRO A 58 -9.42 -11.94 8.62
N LEU A 59 -8.95 -13.17 8.80
CA LEU A 59 -7.86 -13.74 7.99
C LEU A 59 -8.38 -14.52 6.78
N VAL A 60 -9.58 -15.11 6.92
CA VAL A 60 -10.24 -15.94 5.92
C VAL A 60 -11.65 -15.44 5.68
N GLY A 61 -12.15 -15.62 4.46
CA GLY A 61 -13.50 -15.25 4.08
C GLY A 61 -13.91 -15.79 2.71
N PRO A 62 -15.19 -15.73 2.33
CA PRO A 62 -15.67 -16.29 1.06
C PRO A 62 -15.10 -15.54 -0.16
N VAL A 63 -14.73 -14.27 0.02
CA VAL A 63 -14.09 -13.40 -0.97
C VAL A 63 -13.03 -12.55 -0.29
N THR A 64 -12.08 -12.08 -1.08
CA THR A 64 -11.06 -11.09 -0.69
C THR A 64 -11.07 -9.94 -1.70
N ASP A 65 -10.24 -8.91 -1.46
CA ASP A 65 -10.00 -7.83 -2.39
C ASP A 65 -9.65 -8.35 -3.81
N PRO A 66 -10.46 -8.01 -4.84
CA PRO A 66 -10.18 -8.37 -6.23
C PRO A 66 -9.02 -7.57 -6.85
N GLY A 67 -8.55 -6.49 -6.20
CA GLY A 67 -7.49 -5.60 -6.66
C GLY A 67 -6.06 -6.17 -6.57
N GLY A 68 -5.86 -7.44 -6.92
CA GLY A 68 -4.60 -8.16 -6.72
C GLY A 68 -3.40 -7.72 -7.59
N ARG A 69 -3.57 -6.78 -8.55
CA ARG A 69 -2.51 -6.30 -9.47
C ARG A 69 -1.62 -7.43 -10.06
N GLY A 70 -2.24 -8.53 -10.48
CA GLY A 70 -1.54 -9.70 -11.03
C GLY A 70 -1.17 -10.78 -10.01
N ALA A 71 -1.19 -10.46 -8.71
CA ALA A 71 -1.10 -11.44 -7.63
C ALA A 71 -2.39 -12.24 -7.48
N LYS A 72 -2.26 -13.46 -6.97
CA LYS A 72 -3.40 -14.37 -6.73
C LYS A 72 -3.70 -14.48 -5.24
N ALA A 73 -4.98 -14.67 -4.91
CA ALA A 73 -5.37 -15.09 -3.56
C ALA A 73 -5.11 -16.59 -3.37
N LEU A 74 -4.83 -17.01 -2.12
CA LEU A 74 -4.81 -18.43 -1.76
C LEU A 74 -6.20 -18.91 -1.37
N ASP A 75 -6.59 -20.07 -1.88
CA ASP A 75 -7.80 -20.77 -1.50
C ASP A 75 -7.55 -21.68 -0.28
N VAL A 76 -8.55 -21.79 0.58
CA VAL A 76 -8.54 -22.61 1.80
C VAL A 76 -9.86 -23.37 1.88
N ASP A 77 -9.81 -24.67 2.19
CA ASP A 77 -11.00 -25.43 2.57
C ASP A 77 -11.44 -25.00 3.97
N TYR A 78 -12.63 -24.44 4.08
CA TYR A 78 -13.22 -24.01 5.34
C TYR A 78 -14.52 -24.78 5.57
N TYR A 79 -14.39 -25.92 6.24
CA TYR A 79 -15.49 -26.86 6.49
C TYR A 79 -16.15 -27.39 5.21
N GLY A 80 -15.35 -27.69 4.18
CA GLY A 80 -15.84 -28.17 2.88
C GLY A 80 -16.29 -27.06 1.91
N GLU A 81 -16.23 -25.79 2.33
CA GLU A 81 -16.53 -24.64 1.49
C GLU A 81 -15.25 -23.89 1.07
N PRO A 82 -15.16 -23.39 -0.17
CA PRO A 82 -13.98 -22.67 -0.66
C PRO A 82 -13.94 -21.25 -0.08
N TYR A 83 -12.94 -20.99 0.76
CA TYR A 83 -12.63 -19.67 1.32
C TYR A 83 -11.30 -19.15 0.76
N LYS A 84 -11.02 -17.88 1.01
CA LYS A 84 -9.79 -17.20 0.60
C LYS A 84 -9.08 -16.61 1.81
N LEU A 85 -7.75 -16.66 1.79
CA LEU A 85 -6.94 -15.81 2.66
C LEU A 85 -7.01 -14.37 2.15
N MET A 86 -7.04 -13.41 3.10
CA MET A 86 -7.17 -12.00 2.75
C MET A 86 -5.91 -11.47 2.05
N THR A 87 -6.10 -10.93 0.85
CA THR A 87 -5.17 -10.07 0.09
C THR A 87 -5.28 -8.60 0.52
N SER A 88 -6.41 -8.24 1.12
CA SER A 88 -6.77 -6.98 1.76
C SER A 88 -8.16 -7.13 2.39
N ALA A 89 -8.40 -6.46 3.52
CA ALA A 89 -9.67 -6.55 4.26
C ALA A 89 -10.70 -5.48 3.83
N ILE A 90 -10.57 -4.89 2.64
CA ILE A 90 -11.36 -3.72 2.19
C ILE A 90 -12.88 -3.85 2.40
N LEU A 91 -13.47 -4.99 2.04
CA LEU A 91 -14.91 -5.22 2.18
C LEU A 91 -15.35 -5.26 3.66
N TYR A 92 -14.51 -5.84 4.51
CA TYR A 92 -14.75 -5.91 5.96
C TYR A 92 -14.55 -4.56 6.63
N LYS A 93 -13.61 -3.73 6.16
CA LYS A 93 -13.46 -2.34 6.61
C LYS A 93 -14.73 -1.55 6.35
N GLN A 94 -15.24 -1.58 5.12
CA GLN A 94 -16.47 -0.88 4.76
C GLN A 94 -17.68 -1.40 5.54
N ALA A 95 -17.83 -2.72 5.66
CA ALA A 95 -18.91 -3.32 6.45
C ALA A 95 -18.87 -2.87 7.93
N SER A 96 -17.67 -2.77 8.50
CA SER A 96 -17.46 -2.38 9.89
C SER A 96 -17.86 -0.93 10.18
N LEU A 97 -17.95 -0.06 9.17
CA LEU A 97 -18.40 1.33 9.33
C LEU A 97 -19.83 1.46 9.86
N ARG A 98 -20.64 0.40 9.78
CA ARG A 98 -21.98 0.35 10.38
C ARG A 98 -21.96 0.45 11.92
N GLY A 99 -20.89 -0.01 12.56
CA GLY A 99 -20.69 0.09 14.01
C GLY A 99 -19.58 1.06 14.40
N PHE A 100 -18.61 1.29 13.53
CA PHE A 100 -17.37 1.99 13.84
C PHE A 100 -17.05 3.05 12.77
N PRO A 101 -17.54 4.29 12.92
CA PRO A 101 -17.37 5.34 11.90
C PRO A 101 -15.91 5.69 11.57
N LYS A 102 -14.97 5.40 12.47
CA LYS A 102 -13.53 5.56 12.26
C LYS A 102 -12.85 4.31 12.79
N LEU A 103 -12.25 3.52 11.91
CA LEU A 103 -11.59 2.27 12.30
C LEU A 103 -10.23 2.11 11.63
N PHE A 104 -9.40 1.28 12.26
CA PHE A 104 -8.21 0.77 11.61
C PHE A 104 -7.93 -0.68 11.97
N TYR A 105 -7.17 -1.34 11.10
CA TYR A 105 -6.58 -2.65 11.30
C TYR A 105 -5.06 -2.55 11.21
N ILE A 106 -4.37 -3.46 11.90
CA ILE A 106 -3.02 -3.89 11.51
C ILE A 106 -3.19 -5.27 10.90
N ALA A 107 -3.42 -5.31 9.58
CA ALA A 107 -3.88 -6.50 8.88
C ALA A 107 -2.72 -7.28 8.27
N PRO A 108 -2.52 -8.57 8.60
CA PRO A 108 -1.73 -9.45 7.77
C PRO A 108 -2.48 -9.72 6.47
N ASN A 109 -1.75 -9.68 5.36
CA ASN A 109 -2.27 -9.91 4.02
C ASN A 109 -1.37 -10.89 3.28
N LEU A 110 -1.99 -11.70 2.44
CA LEU A 110 -1.30 -12.69 1.63
C LEU A 110 -1.64 -12.50 0.15
N ARG A 111 -0.61 -12.29 -0.67
CA ARG A 111 -0.70 -12.18 -2.12
C ARG A 111 0.29 -13.14 -2.75
N VAL A 112 -0.18 -14.10 -3.52
CA VAL A 112 0.69 -15.00 -4.29
C VAL A 112 1.19 -14.23 -5.50
N GLU A 113 2.30 -13.51 -5.29
CA GLU A 113 2.97 -12.72 -6.29
C GLU A 113 3.61 -13.60 -7.39
N PRO A 114 3.67 -13.13 -8.65
CA PRO A 114 4.31 -13.87 -9.72
C PRO A 114 5.79 -14.18 -9.40
N PRO A 115 6.30 -15.40 -9.65
CA PRO A 115 7.67 -15.80 -9.29
C PRO A 115 8.77 -14.90 -9.84
N GLU A 116 8.58 -14.29 -11.00
CA GLU A 116 9.49 -13.34 -11.64
C GLU A 116 9.73 -12.07 -10.81
N THR A 117 8.78 -11.71 -9.93
CA THR A 117 8.91 -10.53 -9.06
C THR A 117 9.90 -10.73 -7.91
N ARG A 118 10.41 -11.96 -7.69
CA ARG A 118 11.33 -12.31 -6.59
C ARG A 118 12.59 -11.43 -6.53
N HIS A 119 13.06 -10.94 -7.67
CA HIS A 119 14.32 -10.20 -7.80
C HIS A 119 14.16 -8.69 -7.61
N THR A 120 12.92 -8.20 -7.54
CA THR A 120 12.62 -6.77 -7.41
C THR A 120 12.99 -6.22 -6.05
N GLY A 121 13.11 -7.06 -5.01
CA GLY A 121 13.27 -6.63 -3.63
C GLY A 121 12.04 -5.92 -3.03
N ARG A 122 10.93 -5.82 -3.78
CA ARG A 122 9.76 -4.99 -3.44
C ARG A 122 8.50 -5.78 -3.08
N HIS A 123 8.55 -7.10 -3.21
CA HIS A 123 7.40 -7.97 -3.05
C HIS A 123 7.66 -9.03 -1.99
N LEU A 124 6.66 -9.26 -1.16
CA LEU A 124 6.55 -10.39 -0.24
C LEU A 124 5.19 -11.02 -0.45
N VAL A 125 5.13 -12.34 -0.34
CA VAL A 125 3.86 -13.08 -0.39
C VAL A 125 3.03 -12.80 0.85
N GLU A 126 3.68 -12.62 2.00
CA GLU A 126 3.04 -12.23 3.27
C GLU A 126 3.57 -10.87 3.70
N PHE A 127 2.66 -9.95 4.01
CA PHE A 127 2.97 -8.59 4.44
C PHE A 127 1.88 -8.06 5.35
N HIS A 128 2.13 -6.92 6.00
CA HIS A 128 1.16 -6.29 6.90
C HIS A 128 0.79 -4.90 6.39
N GLN A 129 -0.46 -4.50 6.61
CA GLN A 129 -0.95 -3.16 6.29
C GLN A 129 -1.56 -2.48 7.50
N ILE A 130 -1.24 -1.19 7.69
CA ILE A 130 -2.03 -0.29 8.52
C ILE A 130 -3.19 0.17 7.66
N ASP A 131 -4.36 -0.36 7.94
CA ASP A 131 -5.54 -0.27 7.11
C ASP A 131 -6.53 0.69 7.78
N VAL A 132 -6.89 1.79 7.14
CA VAL A 132 -7.71 2.87 7.72
C VAL A 132 -8.97 3.06 6.91
N GLU A 133 -10.11 3.24 7.57
CA GLU A 133 -11.38 3.57 6.93
C GLU A 133 -12.20 4.54 7.79
N MET A 134 -12.79 5.55 7.16
CA MET A 134 -13.53 6.63 7.81
C MET A 134 -14.83 6.93 7.08
N ALA A 135 -15.96 6.77 7.79
CA ALA A 135 -17.29 7.13 7.31
C ALA A 135 -17.42 8.65 7.15
N GLY A 136 -18.10 9.07 6.09
CA GLY A 136 -18.34 10.47 5.74
C GLY A 136 -17.11 11.24 5.25
N ALA A 137 -15.95 10.59 5.13
CA ALA A 137 -14.72 11.23 4.67
C ALA A 137 -14.65 11.33 3.14
N SER A 138 -14.05 12.40 2.66
CA SER A 138 -13.59 12.60 1.29
C SER A 138 -12.17 12.06 1.11
N ARG A 139 -11.71 12.04 -0.14
CA ARG A 139 -10.32 11.72 -0.49
C ARG A 139 -9.35 12.66 0.24
N ALA A 140 -9.67 13.95 0.28
CA ALA A 140 -8.80 14.95 0.91
C ALA A 140 -8.63 14.67 2.40
N ASP A 141 -9.73 14.34 3.11
CA ASP A 141 -9.68 14.02 4.54
C ASP A 141 -8.74 12.85 4.82
N VAL A 142 -8.81 11.77 4.04
CA VAL A 142 -7.95 10.60 4.26
C VAL A 142 -6.51 10.79 3.76
N MET A 143 -6.27 11.65 2.78
CA MET A 143 -4.91 12.08 2.42
C MET A 143 -4.25 12.83 3.58
N GLU A 144 -4.99 13.70 4.27
CA GLU A 144 -4.48 14.39 5.48
C GLU A 144 -4.16 13.40 6.61
N ILE A 145 -5.01 12.38 6.81
CA ILE A 145 -4.74 11.31 7.78
C ILE A 145 -3.49 10.51 7.39
N ALA A 146 -3.32 10.14 6.12
CA ALA A 146 -2.15 9.40 5.64
C ALA A 146 -0.84 10.20 5.79
N ALA A 147 -0.84 11.47 5.37
CA ALA A 147 0.31 12.37 5.52
C ALA A 147 0.65 12.61 6.99
N GLY A 148 -0.36 12.88 7.81
CA GLY A 148 -0.20 13.06 9.26
C GLY A 148 0.34 11.82 9.95
N LEU A 149 -0.14 10.63 9.55
CA LEU A 149 0.33 9.34 10.07
C LEU A 149 1.81 9.14 9.74
N LEU A 150 2.20 9.28 8.47
CA LEU A 150 3.60 9.13 8.05
C LEU A 150 4.50 10.12 8.79
N ARG A 151 4.09 11.38 8.92
CA ARG A 151 4.85 12.40 9.65
C ARG A 151 5.02 12.03 11.12
N HIS A 152 3.94 11.65 11.79
CA HIS A 152 3.98 11.31 13.21
C HIS A 152 4.84 10.08 13.47
N VAL A 153 4.68 9.02 12.67
CA VAL A 153 5.53 7.83 12.78
C VAL A 153 7.00 8.17 12.54
N THR A 154 7.31 8.92 11.49
CA THR A 154 8.69 9.31 11.18
C THR A 154 9.31 10.11 12.33
N ALA A 155 8.59 11.11 12.85
CA ALA A 155 9.06 11.92 13.99
C ALA A 155 9.33 11.04 15.21
N ARG A 156 8.41 10.12 15.52
CA ARG A 156 8.50 9.28 16.71
C ARG A 156 9.65 8.27 16.64
N VAL A 157 9.88 7.67 15.47
CA VAL A 157 11.02 6.76 15.28
C VAL A 157 12.35 7.52 15.41
N TRP A 158 12.46 8.73 14.87
CA TRP A 158 13.67 9.56 15.03
C TRP A 158 13.90 10.03 16.47
N GLU A 159 12.84 10.31 17.22
CA GLU A 159 12.92 10.67 18.64
C GLU A 159 13.37 9.48 19.50
N THR A 160 12.78 8.30 19.27
CA THR A 160 12.99 7.13 20.13
C THR A 160 14.25 6.33 19.76
N LEU A 161 14.61 6.26 18.47
CA LEU A 161 15.66 5.36 17.95
C LEU A 161 16.75 6.08 17.12
N PRO A 162 17.26 7.28 17.52
CA PRO A 162 18.20 8.04 16.70
C PRO A 162 19.50 7.27 16.42
N GLU A 163 20.05 6.58 17.42
CA GLU A 163 21.29 5.81 17.29
C GLU A 163 21.13 4.58 16.38
N VAL A 164 19.94 3.95 16.39
CA VAL A 164 19.64 2.81 15.51
C VAL A 164 19.59 3.26 14.05
N LEU A 165 18.94 4.40 13.78
CA LEU A 165 18.87 4.98 12.43
C LEU A 165 20.24 5.47 11.95
N ALA A 166 21.03 6.12 12.83
CA ALA A 166 22.39 6.53 12.51
C ALA A 166 23.29 5.32 12.20
N GLY A 167 23.15 4.22 12.95
CA GLY A 167 23.86 2.96 12.69
C GLY A 167 23.50 2.30 11.36
N LEU A 168 22.31 2.59 10.82
CA LEU A 168 21.89 2.19 9.47
C LEU A 168 22.32 3.20 8.38
N GLY A 169 23.07 4.24 8.74
CA GLY A 169 23.51 5.28 7.80
C GLY A 169 22.40 6.25 7.38
N ARG A 170 21.32 6.36 8.17
CA ARG A 170 20.26 7.33 7.89
C ARG A 170 20.63 8.71 8.39
N ASP A 171 20.33 9.71 7.57
CA ASP A 171 20.50 11.12 7.90
C ASP A 171 19.11 11.73 8.21
N PRO A 172 18.91 12.34 9.40
CA PRO A 172 17.64 13.01 9.73
C PRO A 172 17.30 14.15 8.77
N LEU A 173 18.29 14.78 8.12
CA LEU A 173 18.04 15.85 7.14
C LEU A 173 17.29 15.34 5.92
N ALA A 174 17.44 14.05 5.56
CA ALA A 174 16.68 13.44 4.48
C ALA A 174 15.16 13.41 4.76
N PHE A 175 14.75 13.56 6.02
CA PHE A 175 13.35 13.59 6.44
C PHE A 175 12.85 14.98 6.82
N ALA A 176 13.70 16.02 6.73
CA ALA A 176 13.36 17.37 7.19
C ALA A 176 12.08 17.89 6.49
N GLU A 177 12.00 17.78 5.17
CA GLU A 177 10.84 18.24 4.40
C GLU A 177 9.56 17.47 4.76
N LEU A 178 9.64 16.15 4.92
CA LEU A 178 8.53 15.31 5.41
C LEU A 178 8.04 15.80 6.77
N LEU A 179 8.95 16.09 7.69
CA LEU A 179 8.65 16.51 9.05
C LEU A 179 8.03 17.93 9.13
N THR A 180 8.30 18.80 8.15
CA THR A 180 7.62 20.12 8.08
C THR A 180 6.14 20.01 7.69
N GLY A 181 5.72 18.87 7.13
CA GLY A 181 4.32 18.56 6.86
C GLY A 181 3.77 19.06 5.51
N LYS A 182 4.63 19.52 4.59
CA LYS A 182 4.22 19.83 3.22
C LYS A 182 4.40 18.61 2.33
N PHE A 183 3.30 18.10 1.79
CA PHE A 183 3.28 17.00 0.82
C PHE A 183 2.83 17.57 -0.51
N ASP A 184 3.62 17.35 -1.54
CA ASP A 184 3.21 17.74 -2.88
C ASP A 184 2.14 16.79 -3.41
N ALA A 185 1.43 17.23 -4.44
CA ALA A 185 0.45 16.40 -5.13
C ALA A 185 0.51 16.68 -6.63
N CYS A 186 0.34 15.62 -7.41
CA CYS A 186 0.07 15.71 -8.83
C CYS A 186 -1.04 14.72 -9.21
N THR A 187 -1.65 14.95 -10.36
CA THR A 187 -2.58 14.01 -10.97
C THR A 187 -1.81 12.90 -11.69
N HIS A 188 -2.45 11.76 -11.90
CA HIS A 188 -1.93 10.66 -12.68
C HIS A 188 -1.54 11.13 -14.09
N ALA A 189 -2.37 11.96 -14.73
CA ALA A 189 -2.08 12.53 -16.04
C ALA A 189 -0.78 13.35 -16.05
N GLU A 190 -0.53 14.16 -15.02
CA GLU A 190 0.73 14.91 -14.88
C GLU A 190 1.92 13.99 -14.63
N ALA A 191 1.76 12.96 -13.80
CA ALA A 191 2.80 11.95 -13.56
C ALA A 191 3.17 11.19 -14.85
N VAL A 192 2.17 10.76 -15.63
CA VAL A 192 2.37 10.14 -16.95
C VAL A 192 3.08 11.10 -17.90
N GLY A 193 2.68 12.38 -17.90
CA GLY A 193 3.33 13.43 -18.71
C GLY A 193 4.81 13.60 -18.38
N ARG A 194 5.15 13.66 -17.08
CA ARG A 194 6.54 13.72 -16.59
C ARG A 194 7.35 12.51 -17.05
N LEU A 195 6.83 11.31 -16.83
CA LEU A 195 7.48 10.06 -17.21
C LEU A 195 7.78 9.98 -18.71
N ARG A 196 6.78 10.30 -19.55
CA ARG A 196 6.96 10.36 -21.01
C ARG A 196 7.98 11.43 -21.41
N GLY A 197 8.01 12.56 -20.71
CA GLY A 197 9.01 13.61 -20.90
C GLY A 197 10.43 13.14 -20.62
N HIS A 198 10.61 12.17 -19.72
CA HIS A 198 11.89 11.53 -19.41
C HIS A 198 12.19 10.31 -20.29
N GLY A 199 11.38 10.05 -21.31
CA GLY A 199 11.54 8.91 -22.21
C GLY A 199 11.07 7.57 -21.63
N HIS A 200 10.43 7.57 -20.46
CA HIS A 200 9.80 6.37 -19.89
C HIS A 200 8.43 6.12 -20.52
N ALA A 201 8.27 4.96 -21.15
CA ALA A 201 7.03 4.59 -21.83
C ALA A 201 5.94 4.21 -20.81
N GLN A 202 5.07 5.17 -20.47
CA GLN A 202 3.97 4.98 -19.53
C GLN A 202 2.60 5.05 -20.24
N SER A 203 1.71 4.09 -19.96
CA SER A 203 0.31 4.14 -20.43
C SER A 203 -0.53 5.12 -19.60
N ALA A 204 -1.43 5.84 -20.26
CA ALA A 204 -2.38 6.74 -19.61
C ALA A 204 -3.62 6.02 -19.05
N ASP A 205 -3.85 4.77 -19.50
CA ASP A 205 -5.02 3.96 -19.12
C ASP A 205 -4.66 2.89 -18.06
N ALA A 206 -3.42 2.92 -17.55
CA ALA A 206 -2.92 1.97 -16.57
C ALA A 206 -2.37 2.68 -15.33
N GLU A 207 -2.09 1.90 -14.29
CA GLU A 207 -1.33 2.40 -13.15
C GLU A 207 0.07 2.88 -13.58
N ILE A 208 0.69 3.73 -12.76
CA ILE A 208 2.11 4.03 -12.90
C ILE A 208 2.88 2.73 -12.66
N ASP A 209 3.68 2.31 -13.64
CA ASP A 209 4.47 1.10 -13.45
C ASP A 209 5.60 1.34 -12.44
N TRP A 210 6.16 0.25 -11.92
CA TRP A 210 7.13 0.34 -10.83
C TRP A 210 8.36 1.18 -11.20
N THR A 211 8.86 1.06 -12.43
CA THR A 211 10.06 1.76 -12.88
C THR A 211 9.77 3.26 -12.98
N GLY A 212 8.58 3.63 -13.44
CA GLY A 212 8.12 5.01 -13.44
C GLY A 212 7.94 5.55 -12.02
N GLU A 213 7.38 4.76 -11.10
CA GLU A 213 7.22 5.13 -9.70
C GLU A 213 8.58 5.38 -9.01
N GLU A 214 9.57 4.52 -9.25
CA GLU A 214 10.94 4.69 -8.76
C GLU A 214 11.60 5.95 -9.33
N ALA A 215 11.45 6.21 -10.64
CA ALA A 215 11.97 7.41 -11.28
C ALA A 215 11.38 8.69 -10.66
N LEU A 216 10.06 8.76 -10.52
CA LEU A 216 9.37 9.90 -9.88
C LEU A 216 9.77 10.04 -8.40
N SER A 217 9.99 8.92 -7.71
CA SER A 217 10.46 8.89 -6.32
C SER A 217 11.87 9.45 -6.17
N HIS A 218 12.79 9.16 -7.10
CA HIS A 218 14.16 9.70 -7.08
C HIS A 218 14.23 11.20 -7.37
N GLU A 219 13.31 11.73 -8.17
CA GLU A 219 13.23 13.16 -8.49
C GLU A 219 12.72 14.01 -7.32
N ALA A 220 11.99 13.41 -6.39
CA ALA A 220 11.37 14.11 -5.28
C ALA A 220 12.32 14.28 -4.09
N ASP A 221 12.21 15.41 -3.38
CA ASP A 221 12.91 15.69 -2.12
C ASP A 221 12.08 15.30 -0.88
N ARG A 222 10.79 15.00 -1.09
CA ARG A 222 9.79 14.72 -0.05
C ARG A 222 8.73 13.75 -0.56
N PRO A 223 7.98 13.05 0.32
CA PRO A 223 6.86 12.24 -0.13
C PRO A 223 5.77 13.10 -0.79
N PHE A 224 5.11 12.55 -1.80
CA PHE A 224 4.10 13.26 -2.59
C PHE A 224 2.95 12.33 -3.00
N PHE A 225 1.80 12.92 -3.28
CA PHE A 225 0.62 12.19 -3.74
C PHE A 225 0.53 12.16 -5.26
N ILE A 226 0.15 11.00 -5.80
CA ILE A 226 -0.36 10.86 -7.16
C ILE A 226 -1.86 10.58 -7.04
N THR A 227 -2.70 11.39 -7.66
CA THR A 227 -4.16 11.33 -7.53
C THR A 227 -4.83 11.08 -8.88
N ASP A 228 -6.14 10.82 -8.90
CA ASP A 228 -6.93 10.82 -10.13
C ASP A 228 -6.55 9.71 -11.13
N TYR A 229 -6.31 8.48 -10.66
CA TYR A 229 -6.01 7.35 -11.54
C TYR A 229 -7.19 7.00 -12.47
N PRO A 230 -6.94 6.41 -13.65
CA PRO A 230 -7.98 6.07 -14.61
C PRO A 230 -8.88 4.94 -14.10
N LYS A 231 -10.17 5.01 -14.42
CA LYS A 231 -11.14 3.95 -14.16
C LYS A 231 -10.70 2.65 -14.83
N GLY A 232 -10.84 1.54 -14.11
CA GLY A 232 -10.39 0.21 -14.57
C GLY A 232 -9.00 -0.18 -14.10
N SER A 233 -8.20 0.79 -13.62
CA SER A 233 -6.90 0.53 -12.98
C SER A 233 -7.01 0.02 -11.53
N ARG A 234 -8.14 0.27 -10.87
CA ARG A 234 -8.41 -0.15 -9.48
C ARG A 234 -9.70 -0.95 -9.35
N GLY A 235 -9.91 -1.54 -8.17
CA GLY A 235 -11.07 -2.37 -7.84
C GLY A 235 -12.41 -1.64 -7.98
N PHE A 236 -13.50 -2.42 -8.04
CA PHE A 236 -14.86 -1.89 -8.23
C PHE A 236 -15.32 -0.90 -7.14
N TYR A 237 -14.69 -0.96 -5.96
CA TYR A 237 -15.02 -0.16 -4.79
C TYR A 237 -14.38 1.24 -4.81
N ASP A 238 -13.48 1.52 -5.75
CA ASP A 238 -12.94 2.87 -5.94
C ASP A 238 -14.00 3.76 -6.62
N ARG A 239 -14.34 4.87 -5.96
CA ARG A 239 -15.36 5.79 -6.44
C ARG A 239 -14.90 6.52 -7.69
N GLU A 240 -15.74 6.53 -8.71
CA GLU A 240 -15.56 7.35 -9.91
C GLU A 240 -15.92 8.82 -9.59
N ASP A 241 -15.16 9.75 -10.17
CA ASP A 241 -15.46 11.17 -10.07
C ASP A 241 -16.74 11.49 -10.86
N PRO A 242 -17.81 11.97 -10.21
CA PRO A 242 -19.07 12.25 -10.89
C PRO A 242 -18.96 13.37 -11.94
N ASP A 243 -17.98 14.27 -11.80
CA ASP A 243 -17.78 15.40 -12.71
C ASP A 243 -16.77 15.07 -13.83
N ARG A 244 -15.99 13.99 -13.67
CA ARG A 244 -14.94 13.55 -14.61
C ARG A 244 -15.04 12.04 -14.86
N PRO A 245 -15.99 11.58 -15.69
CA PRO A 245 -16.14 10.16 -16.01
C PRO A 245 -14.83 9.56 -16.53
N GLY A 246 -14.51 8.35 -16.06
CA GLY A 246 -13.24 7.69 -16.33
C GLY A 246 -12.12 8.03 -15.35
N VAL A 247 -12.31 8.93 -14.39
CA VAL A 247 -11.32 9.28 -13.35
C VAL A 247 -11.79 8.78 -11.99
N LEU A 248 -10.87 8.19 -11.21
CA LEU A 248 -11.18 7.72 -9.86
C LEU A 248 -10.79 8.75 -8.80
N ARG A 249 -11.59 8.85 -7.74
CA ARG A 249 -11.29 9.66 -6.55
C ARG A 249 -10.35 8.92 -5.60
N ASN A 250 -9.18 8.58 -6.11
CA ASN A 250 -8.16 7.83 -5.38
C ASN A 250 -6.81 8.55 -5.35
N PHE A 251 -5.86 7.95 -4.65
CA PHE A 251 -4.51 8.44 -4.51
C PHE A 251 -3.55 7.31 -4.13
N ASP A 252 -2.29 7.52 -4.49
CA ASP A 252 -1.15 6.84 -3.88
C ASP A 252 -0.24 7.88 -3.20
N LEU A 253 0.36 7.53 -2.06
CA LEU A 253 1.43 8.31 -1.43
C LEU A 253 2.77 7.67 -1.74
N ILE A 254 3.61 8.38 -2.48
CA ILE A 254 4.93 7.93 -2.92
C ILE A 254 5.97 8.49 -1.96
N ALA A 255 6.78 7.64 -1.34
CA ALA A 255 7.99 8.05 -0.65
C ALA A 255 9.03 8.55 -1.66
N HIS A 256 9.84 9.53 -1.25
CA HIS A 256 10.97 10.01 -2.05
C HIS A 256 12.18 9.07 -1.95
N GLY A 257 13.22 9.32 -2.74
CA GLY A 257 14.52 8.64 -2.66
C GLY A 257 14.56 7.24 -3.26
N GLY A 258 13.66 6.92 -4.18
CA GLY A 258 13.55 5.61 -4.84
C GLY A 258 12.72 4.57 -4.08
N PHE A 259 12.10 4.94 -2.95
CA PHE A 259 11.35 3.99 -2.13
C PHE A 259 9.98 3.62 -2.70
N GLY A 260 9.33 4.56 -3.39
CA GLY A 260 8.05 4.31 -4.06
C GLY A 260 6.81 4.35 -3.16
N GLU A 261 5.73 3.69 -3.59
CA GLU A 261 4.39 3.69 -3.01
C GLU A 261 4.39 3.14 -1.56
N LEU A 262 4.02 3.99 -0.60
CA LEU A 262 3.79 3.62 0.79
C LEU A 262 2.31 3.35 1.09
N VAL A 263 1.43 4.13 0.46
CA VAL A 263 -0.01 4.14 0.74
C VAL A 263 -0.77 4.12 -0.58
N SER A 264 -1.86 3.36 -0.63
CA SER A 264 -2.87 3.47 -1.69
C SER A 264 -4.26 3.59 -1.04
N GLY A 265 -5.09 4.51 -1.53
CA GLY A 265 -6.38 4.83 -0.92
C GLY A 265 -7.37 5.48 -1.88
N SER A 266 -8.65 5.49 -1.49
CA SER A 266 -9.73 6.06 -2.30
C SER A 266 -10.94 6.49 -1.48
N GLU A 267 -11.72 7.42 -2.02
CA GLU A 267 -13.15 7.47 -1.73
C GLU A 267 -13.80 6.18 -2.24
N ARG A 268 -14.76 5.68 -1.47
CA ARG A 268 -15.41 4.40 -1.74
C ARG A 268 -16.72 4.59 -2.47
N GLU A 269 -16.98 3.71 -3.43
CA GLU A 269 -18.30 3.56 -3.98
C GLU A 269 -19.22 2.92 -2.93
N SER A 270 -20.34 3.57 -2.65
CA SER A 270 -21.33 3.14 -1.64
C SER A 270 -22.71 2.88 -2.24
N ASP A 271 -22.98 3.34 -3.46
CA ASP A 271 -24.24 3.08 -4.14
C ASP A 271 -24.31 1.63 -4.65
N TYR A 272 -25.31 0.89 -4.20
CA TYR A 272 -25.50 -0.53 -4.53
C TYR A 272 -25.53 -0.79 -6.05
N ALA A 273 -26.28 0.01 -6.80
CA ALA A 273 -26.43 -0.20 -8.24
C ALA A 273 -25.11 0.04 -8.98
N THR A 274 -24.37 1.05 -8.54
CA THR A 274 -23.05 1.39 -9.07
C THR A 274 -22.04 0.30 -8.73
N VAL A 275 -21.95 -0.17 -7.48
CA VAL A 275 -21.08 -1.29 -7.08
C VAL A 275 -21.33 -2.53 -7.95
N VAL A 276 -22.60 -2.94 -8.13
CA VAL A 276 -22.94 -4.12 -8.94
C VAL A 276 -22.56 -3.92 -10.40
N THR A 277 -22.74 -2.71 -10.93
CA THR A 277 -22.34 -2.36 -12.30
C THR A 277 -20.82 -2.47 -12.44
N ARG A 278 -20.06 -1.88 -11.52
CA ARG A 278 -18.59 -1.89 -11.50
C ARG A 278 -18.02 -3.31 -11.35
N MET A 279 -18.64 -4.16 -10.52
CA MET A 279 -18.28 -5.59 -10.43
C MET A 279 -18.43 -6.29 -11.78
N ARG A 280 -19.53 -6.06 -12.50
CA ARG A 280 -19.74 -6.67 -13.82
C ARG A 280 -18.75 -6.15 -14.86
N GLU A 281 -18.45 -4.85 -14.85
CA GLU A 281 -17.42 -4.24 -15.71
C GLU A 281 -16.05 -4.87 -15.49
N SER A 282 -15.68 -5.16 -14.23
CA SER A 282 -14.40 -5.76 -13.87
C SER A 282 -14.38 -7.29 -13.95
N GLY A 283 -15.46 -7.94 -14.39
CA GLY A 283 -15.56 -9.40 -14.49
C GLY A 283 -15.76 -10.12 -13.15
N GLU A 284 -16.01 -9.40 -12.06
CA GLU A 284 -16.33 -9.98 -10.76
C GLU A 284 -17.75 -10.54 -10.75
N ASN A 285 -17.94 -11.73 -10.18
CA ASN A 285 -19.26 -12.36 -10.05
C ASN A 285 -19.96 -11.84 -8.79
N PRO A 286 -21.02 -11.01 -8.89
CA PRO A 286 -21.70 -10.44 -7.72
C PRO A 286 -22.24 -11.49 -6.74
N ALA A 287 -22.57 -12.70 -7.22
CA ALA A 287 -23.08 -13.78 -6.36
C ALA A 287 -22.08 -14.20 -5.28
N LYS A 288 -20.77 -14.07 -5.52
CA LYS A 288 -19.74 -14.38 -4.51
C LYS A 288 -19.69 -13.34 -3.38
N TYR A 289 -20.19 -12.13 -3.64
CA TYR A 289 -20.19 -11.01 -2.72
C TYR A 289 -21.54 -10.82 -2.04
N GLU A 290 -22.42 -11.83 -2.02
CA GLU A 290 -23.80 -11.72 -1.53
C GLU A 290 -23.88 -11.08 -0.13
N TRP A 291 -23.04 -11.51 0.80
CA TRP A 291 -22.98 -10.96 2.16
C TRP A 291 -22.69 -9.44 2.17
N TYR A 292 -21.74 -9.00 1.35
CA TYR A 292 -21.34 -7.60 1.24
C TYR A 292 -22.40 -6.78 0.51
N LEU A 293 -22.95 -7.33 -0.57
CA LEU A 293 -23.99 -6.70 -1.38
C LEU A 293 -25.32 -6.56 -0.61
N ALA A 294 -25.64 -7.49 0.28
CA ALA A 294 -26.77 -7.36 1.19
C ALA A 294 -26.62 -6.13 2.10
N MET A 295 -25.42 -5.93 2.68
CA MET A 295 -25.13 -4.74 3.48
C MET A 295 -25.10 -3.46 2.63
N ALA A 296 -24.51 -3.48 1.44
CA ALA A 296 -24.53 -2.32 0.54
C ALA A 296 -25.97 -1.91 0.20
N ARG A 297 -26.87 -2.88 -0.03
CA ARG A 297 -28.30 -2.62 -0.33
C ARG A 297 -29.06 -2.00 0.84
N GLU A 298 -28.78 -2.44 2.06
CA GLU A 298 -29.34 -1.86 3.27
C GLU A 298 -28.72 -0.48 3.62
N GLY A 299 -27.59 -0.13 2.99
CA GLY A 299 -26.84 1.09 3.19
C GLY A 299 -25.52 0.84 3.90
N ILE A 300 -24.41 1.15 3.23
CA ILE A 300 -23.09 1.35 3.84
C ILE A 300 -22.81 2.85 3.77
N PRO A 301 -22.30 3.48 4.85
CA PRO A 301 -21.94 4.90 4.79
C PRO A 301 -20.95 5.16 3.66
N ALA A 302 -21.13 6.27 2.93
CA ALA A 302 -20.07 6.80 2.09
C ALA A 302 -18.81 6.95 2.94
N SER A 303 -17.66 6.59 2.40
CA SER A 303 -16.41 6.56 3.15
C SER A 303 -15.21 6.84 2.28
N ALA A 304 -14.09 7.06 2.93
CA ALA A 304 -12.79 6.99 2.30
C ALA A 304 -11.83 6.24 3.23
N GLY A 305 -10.77 5.70 2.64
CA GLY A 305 -9.76 4.99 3.41
C GLY A 305 -8.52 4.67 2.58
N PHE A 306 -7.56 4.04 3.25
CA PHE A 306 -6.29 3.65 2.63
C PHE A 306 -5.70 2.42 3.31
N GLY A 307 -4.70 1.81 2.66
CA GLY A 307 -3.79 0.84 3.27
C GLY A 307 -2.36 1.33 3.15
N MET A 308 -1.62 1.32 4.26
CA MET A 308 -0.19 1.65 4.31
C MET A 308 0.62 0.38 4.55
N GLY A 309 1.51 0.02 3.62
CA GLY A 309 2.32 -1.19 3.75
C GLY A 309 3.37 -1.07 4.85
N VAL A 310 3.29 -1.90 5.90
CA VAL A 310 4.20 -1.83 7.07
C VAL A 310 5.64 -2.09 6.65
N GLN A 311 5.90 -3.14 5.86
CA GLN A 311 7.26 -3.44 5.41
C GLN A 311 7.82 -2.34 4.50
N ARG A 312 7.00 -1.72 3.64
CA ARG A 312 7.43 -0.58 2.82
C ARG A 312 7.76 0.65 3.66
N LEU A 313 6.93 0.94 4.67
CA LEU A 313 7.19 2.01 5.64
C LEU A 313 8.50 1.78 6.41
N VAL A 314 8.70 0.58 6.95
CA VAL A 314 9.93 0.25 7.69
C VAL A 314 11.15 0.32 6.77
N ARG A 315 11.03 -0.18 5.52
CA ARG A 315 12.09 -0.06 4.50
C ARG A 315 12.45 1.40 4.24
N PHE A 316 11.47 2.27 4.06
CA PHE A 316 11.68 3.72 3.89
C PHE A 316 12.37 4.37 5.09
N LEU A 317 11.94 4.05 6.31
CA LEU A 317 12.54 4.60 7.53
C LEU A 317 13.99 4.14 7.74
N THR A 318 14.23 2.83 7.56
CA THR A 318 15.53 2.18 7.76
C THR A 318 16.52 2.39 6.63
N GLY A 319 16.04 2.71 5.42
CA GLY A 319 16.85 2.85 4.21
C GLY A 319 17.40 1.55 3.64
N LEU A 320 16.88 0.39 4.07
CA LEU A 320 17.30 -0.91 3.56
C LEU A 320 16.80 -1.14 2.13
N ASP A 321 17.53 -1.94 1.35
CA ASP A 321 17.30 -2.05 -0.09
C ASP A 321 16.05 -2.86 -0.44
N ALA A 322 15.73 -3.90 0.33
CA ALA A 322 14.66 -4.84 0.02
C ALA A 322 13.74 -5.16 1.21
N LEU A 323 12.48 -5.47 0.89
CA LEU A 323 11.45 -5.82 1.87
C LEU A 323 11.79 -7.04 2.73
N TRP A 324 12.57 -7.98 2.21
CA TRP A 324 12.97 -9.15 3.00
C TRP A 324 13.89 -8.78 4.16
N GLN A 325 14.67 -7.68 4.04
CA GLN A 325 15.58 -7.21 5.09
C GLN A 325 14.82 -6.64 6.30
N VAL A 326 13.56 -6.25 6.10
CA VAL A 326 12.67 -5.68 7.13
C VAL A 326 11.57 -6.65 7.54
N SER A 327 11.77 -7.96 7.32
CA SER A 327 10.86 -9.01 7.77
C SER A 327 11.66 -10.13 8.42
N ALA A 328 11.26 -10.57 9.62
CA ALA A 328 11.92 -11.66 10.32
C ALA A 328 11.77 -13.01 9.61
N TYR A 329 10.62 -13.22 8.97
CA TYR A 329 10.27 -14.45 8.23
C TYR A 329 9.76 -14.08 6.83
N PRO A 330 10.65 -13.61 5.93
CA PRO A 330 10.24 -13.11 4.63
C PRO A 330 9.75 -14.26 3.74
N LYS A 331 8.51 -14.15 3.25
CA LYS A 331 7.97 -15.04 2.22
C LYS A 331 8.22 -14.44 0.84
N LEU A 332 9.34 -14.80 0.20
CA LEU A 332 9.65 -14.32 -1.14
C LEU A 332 8.81 -15.02 -2.22
N PRO A 333 8.42 -14.31 -3.30
CA PRO A 333 7.74 -14.91 -4.44
C PRO A 333 8.52 -16.12 -5.00
N GLY A 334 7.82 -17.25 -5.17
CA GLY A 334 8.42 -18.47 -5.74
C GLY A 334 9.45 -19.19 -4.85
N VAL A 335 9.65 -18.76 -3.60
CA VAL A 335 10.61 -19.40 -2.67
C VAL A 335 9.85 -20.20 -1.61
N ILE A 336 10.19 -21.48 -1.46
CA ILE A 336 9.68 -22.34 -0.39
C ILE A 336 10.66 -22.27 0.77
N ALA A 337 10.33 -21.49 1.80
CA ALA A 337 11.17 -21.31 2.99
C ALA A 337 10.32 -20.99 4.25
N PRO A 338 10.83 -21.33 5.45
CA PRO A 338 10.25 -20.88 6.72
C PRO A 338 10.34 -19.37 6.91
#